data_AF-A0A498KBG4-F1
#
_entry.id   AF-A0A498KBG4-F1
#
_cell.length_a   1.000
_cell.length_b   1.000
_cell.length_c   1.000
_cell.angle_alpha   90.00
_cell.angle_beta   90.00
_cell.angle_gamma   90.00
#
_symmetry.space_group_name_H-M   'P 1'
#
loop_
_entity.id
_entity.type
_entity.pdbx_description
1 polymer ?
#
loop_
_entity_poly.entity_id
_entity_poly.type
_entity_poly.pdbx_seq_one_letter_code
_entity_poly.pdbx_strand_id
1 'polypeptide(L)'
;MFLLSNHLQAKEERDQECPYPNGNTYLQIFDPRKDNVFMVKASLESFIVQVGESANIISRGKLRATLHSVCRPSKFENLSRETFVVFLQPAWNKTFSVTDYSMDKSLEISSEVKQVDDQEQSRLTEEIQKIVPPLALRLKDGMTFADFSRETTKQYYGGSGLQSNR
;
A
#
# COMPACT_ATOMS: atom_id res chain seq x y z
N MET A 1 4.85 10.59 42.46
CA MET A 1 6.14 10.33 43.08
C MET A 1 6.11 8.92 43.67
N PHE A 2 6.66 7.95 42.96
CA PHE A 2 7.06 6.66 43.50
C PHE A 2 8.40 6.34 42.82
N LEU A 3 9.47 6.39 43.60
CA LEU A 3 10.80 5.93 43.23
C LEU A 3 10.92 4.49 43.71
N LEU A 4 11.20 3.57 42.80
CA LEU A 4 11.77 2.27 43.12
C LEU A 4 13.08 2.17 42.35
N SER A 5 14.17 2.31 43.10
CA SER A 5 15.52 2.01 42.65
C SER A 5 15.78 0.54 42.95
N ASN A 6 16.22 -0.22 41.96
CA ASN A 6 17.13 -1.34 42.17
C ASN A 6 17.94 -1.61 40.90
N HIS A 7 19.24 -1.63 41.12
CA HIS A 7 20.29 -1.62 40.12
C HIS A 7 20.51 -3.04 39.56
N LEU A 8 20.14 -3.22 38.30
CA LEU A 8 20.87 -4.08 37.37
C LEU A 8 21.43 -3.14 36.32
N GLN A 9 22.75 -3.11 36.14
CA GLN A 9 23.40 -2.45 34.99
C GLN A 9 23.00 -3.18 33.71
N ALA A 10 21.74 -3.02 33.30
CA ALA A 10 21.39 -3.15 31.89
C ALA A 10 22.14 -2.01 31.20
N LYS A 11 22.96 -2.38 30.20
CA LYS A 11 23.52 -1.42 29.25
C LYS A 11 22.36 -0.56 28.77
N GLU A 12 22.32 0.72 29.16
CA GLU A 12 21.35 1.67 28.62
C GLU A 12 21.57 1.70 27.11
N GLU A 13 20.79 0.92 26.38
CA GLU A 13 20.58 1.15 24.96
C GLU A 13 19.89 2.50 24.90
N ARG A 14 20.70 3.55 24.69
CA ARG A 14 20.16 4.87 24.44
C ARG A 14 19.22 4.76 23.26
N ASP A 15 17.98 5.20 23.45
CA ASP A 15 17.01 5.37 22.38
C ASP A 15 17.61 6.31 21.33
N GLN A 16 18.18 5.71 20.28
CA GLN A 16 18.85 6.44 19.22
C GLN A 16 17.79 6.83 18.19
N GLU A 17 17.34 8.08 18.27
CA GLU A 17 16.48 8.64 17.24
C GLU A 17 17.24 8.68 15.90
N CYS A 18 16.55 8.27 14.85
CA CYS A 18 17.05 8.31 13.48
C CYS A 18 16.39 9.50 12.76
N PRO A 19 17.13 10.26 11.92
CA PRO A 19 16.54 11.37 11.18
C PRO A 19 15.43 10.88 10.23
N TYR A 20 14.46 11.74 9.90
CA TYR A 20 13.33 11.38 9.05
C TYR A 20 13.37 12.07 7.67
N PRO A 21 12.93 11.41 6.59
CA PRO A 21 12.79 9.96 6.45
C PRO A 21 14.17 9.29 6.35
N ASN A 22 14.41 8.18 7.05
CA ASN A 22 15.64 7.39 6.97
C ASN A 22 15.47 6.11 6.13
N GLY A 23 16.54 5.33 6.00
CA GLY A 23 16.52 4.03 5.34
C GLY A 23 15.71 2.92 6.04
N ASN A 24 15.05 3.23 7.17
CA ASN A 24 14.26 2.26 7.95
C ASN A 24 12.74 2.46 7.81
N THR A 25 12.26 3.10 6.72
CA THR A 25 10.82 3.10 6.41
C THR A 25 10.30 1.68 6.24
N TYR A 26 11.10 0.81 5.61
CA TYR A 26 10.72 -0.51 5.13
C TYR A 26 9.45 -0.49 4.25
N LEU A 27 9.17 0.66 3.64
CA LEU A 27 8.11 0.79 2.65
C LEU A 27 8.54 0.04 1.39
N GLN A 28 7.63 -0.77 0.89
CA GLN A 28 7.78 -1.61 -0.28
C GLN A 28 6.74 -1.26 -1.32
N ILE A 29 7.12 -1.28 -2.59
CA ILE A 29 6.19 -1.15 -3.72
C ILE A 29 6.29 -2.38 -4.62
N PHE A 30 5.16 -2.83 -5.15
CA PHE A 30 5.12 -3.91 -6.12
C PHE A 30 5.07 -3.34 -7.54
N ASP A 31 6.00 -3.77 -8.40
CA ASP A 31 5.97 -3.48 -9.84
C ASP A 31 5.43 -4.70 -10.58
N PRO A 32 4.18 -4.67 -11.06
CA PRO A 32 3.57 -5.80 -11.75
C PRO A 32 4.22 -6.12 -13.10
N ARG A 33 4.97 -5.19 -13.70
CA ARG A 33 5.68 -5.48 -14.97
C ARG A 33 6.95 -6.30 -14.76
N LYS A 34 7.51 -6.20 -13.56
CA LYS A 34 8.70 -6.95 -13.15
C LYS A 34 8.37 -8.09 -12.20
N ASP A 35 7.09 -8.21 -11.84
CA ASP A 35 6.55 -9.12 -10.82
C ASP A 35 7.43 -9.17 -9.57
N ASN A 36 7.81 -8.00 -9.08
CA ASN A 36 8.81 -7.89 -8.01
C ASN A 36 8.51 -6.73 -7.06
N VAL A 37 9.01 -6.87 -5.83
CA VAL A 37 8.86 -5.90 -4.74
C VAL A 37 10.14 -5.10 -4.57
N PHE A 38 10.01 -3.77 -4.55
CA PHE A 38 11.11 -2.83 -4.42
C PHE A 38 11.02 -2.07 -3.10
N MET A 39 12.15 -1.96 -2.39
CA MET A 39 12.27 -1.09 -1.23
C MET A 39 12.31 0.37 -1.66
N VAL A 40 11.47 1.21 -1.05
CA VAL A 40 11.47 2.65 -1.28
C VAL A 40 12.65 3.29 -0.55
N LYS A 41 13.42 4.08 -1.28
CA LYS A 41 14.46 4.95 -0.72
C LYS A 41 13.99 6.40 -0.82
N ALA A 42 14.12 7.14 0.27
CA ALA A 42 13.83 8.57 0.34
C ALA A 42 15.05 9.30 0.90
N SER A 43 15.29 10.53 0.43
CA SER A 43 16.33 11.39 0.99
C SER A 43 15.86 12.00 2.30
N LEU A 44 16.79 12.41 3.17
CA LEU A 44 16.45 13.21 4.35
C LEU A 44 15.65 14.46 3.94
N GLU A 45 14.77 14.92 4.83
CA GLU A 45 13.94 16.12 4.64
C GLU A 45 13.03 16.08 3.40
N SER A 46 12.74 14.88 2.88
CA SER A 46 11.77 14.68 1.80
C SER A 46 10.46 14.10 2.31
N PHE A 47 9.44 14.11 1.46
CA PHE A 47 8.20 13.37 1.67
C PHE A 47 7.93 12.46 0.48
N ILE A 48 7.23 11.35 0.76
CA ILE A 48 6.87 10.36 -0.24
C ILE A 48 5.46 10.68 -0.74
N VAL A 49 5.29 10.74 -2.07
CA VAL A 49 3.98 10.91 -2.70
C VAL A 49 3.58 9.61 -3.37
N GLN A 50 2.36 9.17 -3.09
CA GLN A 50 1.80 7.99 -3.71
C GLN A 50 0.49 8.29 -4.42
N VAL A 51 0.34 7.75 -5.63
CA VAL A 51 -0.90 7.79 -6.39
C VAL A 51 -1.87 6.76 -5.82
N GLY A 52 -3.04 7.23 -5.38
CA GLY A 52 -4.17 6.37 -4.99
C GLY A 52 -5.10 6.01 -6.15
N GLU A 53 -5.99 5.04 -5.95
CA GLU A 53 -6.92 4.55 -6.98
C GLU A 53 -7.82 5.65 -7.55
N SER A 54 -8.28 6.59 -6.72
CA SER A 54 -9.12 7.70 -7.21
C SER A 54 -8.39 8.56 -8.24
N ALA A 55 -7.10 8.87 -8.01
CA ALA A 55 -6.29 9.62 -8.97
C ALA A 55 -6.03 8.82 -10.25
N ASN A 56 -5.83 7.50 -10.12
CA ASN A 56 -5.72 6.58 -11.25
C ASN A 56 -7.00 6.62 -12.11
N ILE A 57 -8.18 6.49 -11.50
CA ILE A 57 -9.49 6.50 -12.16
C ILE A 57 -9.73 7.85 -12.85
N ILE A 58 -9.60 8.97 -12.12
CA ILE A 58 -9.85 10.32 -12.63
C ILE A 58 -8.90 10.66 -13.79
N SER A 59 -7.64 10.24 -13.70
CA SER A 59 -6.64 10.48 -14.74
C SER A 59 -6.74 9.51 -15.92
N ARG A 60 -7.71 8.58 -15.91
CA ARG A 60 -7.91 7.55 -16.94
C ARG A 60 -6.64 6.70 -17.16
N GLY A 61 -5.97 6.35 -16.06
CA GLY A 61 -4.75 5.55 -16.07
C GLY A 61 -3.49 6.28 -16.55
N LYS A 62 -3.50 7.63 -16.66
CA LYS A 62 -2.27 8.42 -16.84
C LYS A 62 -1.41 8.42 -15.58
N LEU A 63 -2.04 8.39 -14.41
CA LEU A 63 -1.40 8.09 -13.13
C LEU A 63 -1.73 6.66 -12.74
N ARG A 64 -0.74 5.92 -12.22
CA ARG A 64 -0.90 4.51 -11.82
C ARG A 64 -0.92 4.38 -10.31
N ALA A 65 -2.01 3.85 -9.76
CA ALA A 65 -2.05 3.44 -8.36
C ALA A 65 -1.08 2.25 -8.16
N THR A 66 -0.21 2.34 -7.16
CA THR A 66 0.83 1.33 -6.91
C THR A 66 0.55 0.61 -5.61
N LEU A 67 0.57 -0.73 -5.65
CA LEU A 67 0.48 -1.55 -4.45
C LEU A 67 1.72 -1.36 -3.61
N HIS A 68 1.52 -1.23 -2.30
CA HIS A 68 2.58 -0.96 -1.36
C HIS A 68 2.27 -1.67 -0.04
N SER A 69 3.32 -1.93 0.72
CA SER A 69 3.24 -2.52 2.04
C SER A 69 4.41 -2.04 2.89
N VAL A 70 4.30 -2.24 4.20
CA VAL A 70 5.40 -2.01 5.12
C VAL A 70 5.77 -3.36 5.72
N CYS A 71 7.03 -3.77 5.57
CA CYS A 71 7.50 -5.03 6.13
C CYS A 71 8.22 -4.82 7.47
N ARG A 72 8.34 -5.90 8.25
CA ARG A 72 9.15 -5.90 9.47
C ARG A 72 10.62 -6.07 9.08
N PRO A 73 11.55 -5.23 9.58
CA PRO A 73 12.99 -5.48 9.44
C PRO A 73 13.40 -6.83 10.01
N SER A 74 14.24 -7.58 9.28
CA SER A 74 14.86 -8.80 9.82
C SER A 74 16.07 -8.52 10.72
N LYS A 75 16.73 -7.38 10.52
CA LYS A 75 17.98 -7.01 11.21
C LYS A 75 17.78 -6.29 12.55
N PHE A 76 16.56 -5.84 12.83
CA PHE A 76 16.24 -5.05 14.02
C PHE A 76 15.12 -5.70 14.79
N GLU A 77 15.38 -6.04 16.05
CA GLU A 77 14.39 -6.63 16.94
C GLU A 77 13.47 -5.55 17.52
N ASN A 78 14.05 -4.42 17.92
CA ASN A 78 13.39 -3.32 18.63
C ASN A 78 13.48 -2.01 17.81
N LEU A 79 12.72 -1.93 16.72
CA LEU A 79 12.60 -0.70 15.91
C LEU A 79 11.20 -0.09 16.07
N SER A 80 11.12 1.09 16.71
CA SER A 80 9.93 1.92 16.64
C SER A 80 9.91 2.72 15.32
N ARG A 81 8.73 2.86 14.73
CA ARG A 81 8.53 3.62 13.49
C ARG A 81 7.27 4.44 13.62
N GLU A 82 7.40 5.72 13.29
CA GLU A 82 6.29 6.65 13.23
C GLU A 82 6.09 7.08 11.77
N THR A 83 4.84 7.27 11.37
CA THR A 83 4.50 7.73 10.03
C THR A 83 3.34 8.71 10.13
N PHE A 84 3.58 9.92 9.66
CA PHE A 84 2.53 10.91 9.48
C PHE A 84 2.07 10.88 8.02
N VAL A 85 0.80 10.57 7.79
CA VAL A 85 0.23 10.44 6.44
C VAL A 85 -0.93 11.42 6.25
N VAL A 86 -0.96 12.07 5.09
CA VAL A 86 -2.07 12.93 4.66
C VAL A 86 -2.71 12.30 3.44
N PHE A 87 -4.00 11.98 3.55
CA PHE A 87 -4.80 11.45 2.43
C PHE A 87 -5.50 12.59 1.70
N LEU A 88 -5.02 12.91 0.49
CA LEU A 88 -5.70 13.84 -0.40
C LEU A 88 -6.80 13.08 -1.16
N GLN A 89 -8.04 13.50 -0.97
CA GLN A 89 -9.21 12.83 -1.54
C GLN A 89 -10.05 13.76 -2.43
N PRO A 90 -10.76 13.23 -3.44
CA PRO A 90 -11.73 14.00 -4.20
C PRO A 90 -12.88 14.53 -3.33
N ALA A 91 -13.66 15.47 -3.87
CA ALA A 91 -14.94 15.83 -3.28
C ALA A 91 -15.87 14.60 -3.19
N TRP A 92 -16.66 14.51 -2.12
CA TRP A 92 -17.55 13.36 -1.86
C TRP A 92 -18.51 13.06 -3.01
N ASN A 93 -19.03 14.10 -3.66
CA ASN A 93 -19.95 13.99 -4.80
C ASN A 93 -19.24 13.86 -6.15
N LYS A 94 -17.91 13.73 -6.20
CA LYS A 94 -17.18 13.53 -7.45
C LYS A 94 -17.62 12.21 -8.09
N THR A 95 -18.25 12.29 -9.26
CA THR A 95 -18.65 11.10 -10.03
C THR A 95 -17.47 10.54 -10.83
N PHE A 96 -17.36 9.21 -10.86
CA PHE A 96 -16.46 8.47 -11.72
C PHE A 96 -17.16 8.03 -13.01
N SER A 97 -16.41 8.06 -14.12
CA SER A 97 -16.85 7.59 -15.43
C SER A 97 -15.89 6.50 -15.89
N VAL A 98 -16.45 5.35 -16.25
CA VAL A 98 -15.72 4.14 -16.65
C VAL A 98 -15.67 4.01 -18.17
N THR A 99 -16.45 4.79 -18.93
CA THR A 99 -16.59 4.70 -20.38
C THR A 99 -15.28 4.84 -21.17
N ASP A 100 -14.31 5.60 -20.64
CA ASP A 100 -12.97 5.78 -21.24
C ASP A 100 -11.86 5.12 -20.39
N TYR A 101 -12.23 4.39 -19.34
CA TYR A 101 -11.29 3.66 -18.49
C TYR A 101 -11.14 2.26 -19.07
N SER A 102 -10.10 2.05 -19.88
CA SER A 102 -9.75 0.71 -20.36
C SER A 102 -9.46 -0.19 -19.15
N MET A 103 -10.44 -1.02 -18.79
CA MET A 103 -10.34 -2.01 -17.72
C MET A 103 -9.22 -3.03 -17.98
N ASP A 104 -8.75 -3.14 -19.23
CA ASP A 104 -7.58 -3.93 -19.61
C ASP A 104 -6.31 -3.52 -18.85
N LYS A 105 -6.16 -2.24 -18.45
CA LYS A 105 -5.01 -1.81 -17.62
C LYS A 105 -5.10 -2.26 -16.16
N SER A 106 -6.31 -2.54 -15.67
CA SER A 106 -6.51 -3.18 -14.35
C SER A 106 -6.31 -4.69 -14.44
N LEU A 107 -6.59 -5.26 -15.61
CA LEU A 107 -6.32 -6.66 -15.98
C LEU A 107 -4.87 -6.90 -16.45
N GLU A 108 -3.97 -5.91 -16.47
CA GLU A 108 -2.53 -6.16 -16.72
C GLU A 108 -1.93 -7.10 -15.66
N ILE A 109 -2.56 -7.24 -14.48
CA ILE A 109 -2.18 -8.26 -13.49
C ILE A 109 -2.57 -9.68 -13.97
N SER A 110 -3.57 -9.83 -14.84
CA SER A 110 -4.08 -11.12 -15.30
C SER A 110 -3.68 -11.53 -16.73
N SER A 111 -3.30 -10.60 -17.60
CA SER A 111 -3.32 -10.86 -19.07
C SER A 111 -1.98 -10.77 -19.79
N GLU A 112 -0.93 -10.19 -19.20
CA GLU A 112 0.42 -10.12 -19.81
C GLU A 112 1.44 -11.05 -19.12
N VAL A 113 0.99 -12.21 -18.65
CA VAL A 113 1.90 -13.33 -18.37
C VAL A 113 2.46 -13.81 -19.71
N LYS A 114 3.51 -13.14 -20.20
CA LYS A 114 4.44 -13.81 -21.11
C LYS A 114 4.85 -15.10 -20.43
N GLN A 115 4.73 -16.21 -21.15
CA GLN A 115 5.29 -17.49 -20.77
C GLN A 115 6.80 -17.32 -20.55
N VAL A 116 7.17 -17.03 -19.31
CA VAL A 116 8.54 -17.11 -18.82
C VAL A 116 8.46 -18.05 -17.63
N ASP A 117 9.23 -19.13 -17.75
CA ASP A 117 9.22 -20.37 -16.97
C ASP A 117 9.73 -20.19 -15.53
N ASP A 118 9.20 -19.21 -14.79
CA ASP A 118 9.59 -18.93 -13.39
C ASP A 118 8.39 -19.17 -12.46
N GLN A 119 8.29 -20.41 -11.94
CA GLN A 119 7.21 -20.86 -11.06
C GLN A 119 7.06 -20.06 -9.74
N GLU A 120 8.09 -19.32 -9.31
CA GLU A 120 8.02 -18.48 -8.11
C GLU A 120 7.41 -17.10 -8.35
N GLN A 121 7.57 -16.53 -9.56
CA GLN A 121 7.05 -15.20 -9.90
C GLN A 121 5.50 -15.22 -9.92
N SER A 122 4.90 -16.19 -10.62
CA SER A 122 3.44 -16.40 -10.64
C SER A 122 2.78 -16.40 -9.26
N ARG A 123 3.47 -16.91 -8.23
CA ARG A 123 2.92 -17.05 -6.87
C ARG A 123 2.71 -15.72 -6.16
N LEU A 124 3.58 -14.72 -6.35
CA LEU A 124 3.44 -13.44 -5.64
C LEU A 124 2.20 -12.69 -6.11
N THR A 125 2.00 -12.63 -7.43
CA THR A 125 0.81 -12.03 -8.02
C THR A 125 -0.47 -12.75 -7.57
N GLU A 126 -0.48 -14.08 -7.54
CA GLU A 126 -1.60 -14.87 -7.02
C GLU A 126 -1.89 -14.59 -5.54
N GLU A 127 -0.87 -14.50 -4.69
CA GLU A 127 -1.03 -14.16 -3.27
C GLU A 127 -1.58 -12.74 -3.07
N ILE A 128 -1.14 -11.78 -3.89
CA ILE A 128 -1.66 -10.41 -3.88
C ILE A 128 -3.15 -10.40 -4.22
N GLN A 129 -3.59 -11.15 -5.22
CA GLN A 129 -5.00 -11.21 -5.62
C GLN A 129 -5.91 -11.79 -4.53
N LYS A 130 -5.37 -12.58 -3.60
CA LYS A 130 -6.12 -13.11 -2.44
C LYS A 130 -6.37 -12.06 -1.36
N ILE A 131 -5.59 -10.97 -1.34
CA ILE A 131 -5.64 -9.95 -0.27
C ILE A 131 -6.05 -8.55 -0.75
N VAL A 132 -5.95 -8.29 -2.06
CA VAL A 132 -6.31 -7.02 -2.68
C VAL A 132 -7.59 -7.22 -3.50
N PRO A 133 -8.74 -6.63 -3.11
CA PRO A 133 -9.97 -6.73 -3.88
C PRO A 133 -9.81 -6.02 -5.24
N PRO A 134 -10.09 -6.70 -6.36
CA PRO A 134 -9.97 -6.13 -7.70
C PRO A 134 -10.77 -4.84 -7.88
N LEU A 135 -10.21 -3.87 -8.61
CA LEU A 135 -10.88 -2.59 -8.89
C LEU A 135 -12.20 -2.80 -9.65
N ALA A 136 -12.25 -3.74 -10.59
CA ALA A 136 -13.44 -4.07 -11.37
C ALA A 136 -14.64 -4.52 -10.52
N LEU A 137 -14.41 -5.07 -9.32
CA LEU A 137 -15.49 -5.46 -8.40
C LEU A 137 -16.02 -4.29 -7.55
N ARG A 138 -15.27 -3.19 -7.49
CA ARG A 138 -15.55 -2.04 -6.62
C ARG A 138 -15.99 -0.79 -7.37
N LEU A 139 -15.51 -0.62 -8.61
CA LEU A 139 -15.80 0.55 -9.44
C LEU A 139 -17.00 0.29 -10.36
N LYS A 140 -17.99 1.18 -10.30
CA LYS A 140 -19.18 1.18 -11.17
C LYS A 140 -19.30 2.52 -11.88
N ASP A 141 -19.77 2.49 -13.13
CA ASP A 141 -20.01 3.72 -13.89
C ASP A 141 -21.05 4.60 -13.19
N GLY A 142 -20.80 5.91 -13.16
CA GLY A 142 -21.69 6.88 -12.55
C GLY A 142 -21.68 6.92 -11.01
N MET A 143 -20.87 6.11 -10.33
CA MET A 143 -20.79 6.15 -8.87
C MET A 143 -20.03 7.37 -8.36
N THR A 144 -20.37 7.83 -7.16
CA THR A 144 -19.63 8.92 -6.50
C THR A 144 -18.38 8.39 -5.78
N PHE A 145 -17.43 9.29 -5.47
CA PHE A 145 -16.30 8.97 -4.60
C PHE A 145 -16.77 8.45 -3.23
N ALA A 146 -17.86 9.00 -2.69
CA ALA A 146 -18.48 8.52 -1.45
C ALA A 146 -18.83 7.03 -1.52
N ASP A 147 -19.47 6.61 -2.61
CA ASP A 147 -19.89 5.24 -2.82
C ASP A 147 -18.70 4.32 -3.05
N PHE A 148 -17.72 4.78 -3.83
CA PHE A 148 -16.51 4.02 -4.10
C PHE A 148 -15.67 3.80 -2.83
N SER A 149 -15.52 4.83 -2.02
CA SER A 149 -14.80 4.78 -0.75
C SER A 149 -15.46 3.80 0.22
N ARG A 150 -16.80 3.84 0.32
CA ARG A 150 -17.59 2.91 1.15
C ARG A 150 -17.48 1.47 0.68
N GLU A 151 -17.66 1.20 -0.62
CA GLU A 151 -17.57 -0.14 -1.18
C GLU A 151 -16.14 -0.70 -1.05
N THR A 152 -15.14 0.12 -1.31
CA THR A 152 -13.73 -0.26 -1.16
C THR A 152 -13.41 -0.60 0.30
N THR A 153 -13.75 0.28 1.23
CA THR A 153 -13.52 0.04 2.67
C THR A 153 -14.21 -1.24 3.13
N LYS A 154 -15.44 -1.49 2.66
CA LYS A 154 -16.18 -2.72 2.97
C LYS A 154 -15.48 -3.97 2.45
N GLN A 155 -14.97 -3.97 1.21
CA GLN A 155 -14.29 -5.14 0.64
C GLN A 155 -12.90 -5.40 1.25
N TYR A 156 -12.21 -4.37 1.72
CA TYR A 156 -10.95 -4.54 2.44
C TYR A 156 -11.18 -4.95 3.90
N TYR A 157 -11.99 -4.19 4.64
CA TYR A 157 -12.02 -4.23 6.11
C TYR A 157 -13.39 -4.54 6.72
N GLY A 158 -14.43 -4.73 5.91
CA GLY A 158 -15.74 -5.14 6.40
C GLY A 158 -15.71 -6.53 7.06
N GLY A 159 -16.81 -6.97 7.67
CA GLY A 159 -16.85 -8.26 8.38
C GLY A 159 -16.41 -9.48 7.54
N SER A 160 -16.59 -9.43 6.23
CA SER A 160 -16.13 -10.43 5.24
C SER A 160 -15.06 -9.88 4.28
N GLY A 161 -14.36 -8.81 4.65
CA GLY A 161 -13.34 -8.18 3.82
C GLY A 161 -12.06 -9.00 3.75
N LEU A 162 -11.26 -8.82 2.70
CA LEU A 162 -10.05 -9.62 2.47
C LEU A 162 -8.96 -9.42 3.53
N GLN A 163 -9.02 -8.32 4.29
CA GLN A 163 -8.07 -7.98 5.35
C GLN A 163 -8.68 -7.96 6.76
N SER A 164 -9.90 -8.47 6.95
CA SER A 164 -10.59 -8.39 8.25
C SER A 164 -10.00 -9.27 9.36
N ASN A 165 -9.25 -10.32 8.98
CA ASN A 165 -8.71 -11.33 9.91
C ASN A 165 -7.19 -11.52 9.75
N ARG A 166 -6.48 -10.51 9.25
CA ARG A 166 -5.02 -10.55 9.05
C ARG A 166 -4.29 -9.67 10.04
#